data_AF-A0A4Y2D283-F1
#
_entry.id   AF-A0A4Y2D283-F1
#
_cell.length_a   1.000
_cell.length_b   1.000
_cell.length_c   1.000
_cell.angle_alpha   90.00
_cell.angle_beta   90.00
_cell.angle_gamma   90.00
#
_symmetry.space_group_name_H-M   'P 1'
#
loop_
_entity.id
_entity.type
_entity.pdbx_description
1 polymer ?
#
loop_
_entity_poly.entity_id
_entity_poly.type
_entity_poly.pdbx_seq_one_letter_code
_entity_poly.pdbx_strand_id
1 'polypeptide(L)'
;MDSRACPCVSNAYDLFNVNPIQLSTEESSYTEIFPVASLSDKTPIEFYVSGSGEHYLDLAHTLLHLQVKIKKKNGTAIGNPDQVAPINYLLHTLFSECSVTL
;
A
#
# COMPACT_ATOMS: atom_id res chain seq x y z
N MET A 1 -34.11 -3.00 -6.86
CA MET A 1 -32.93 -3.78 -7.28
C MET A 1 -33.24 -4.38 -8.65
N ASP A 2 -32.38 -4.16 -9.64
CA ASP A 2 -32.52 -4.79 -10.96
C ASP A 2 -32.40 -6.32 -10.79
N SER A 3 -33.35 -7.08 -11.33
CA SER A 3 -33.41 -8.53 -11.22
C SER A 3 -32.29 -9.26 -11.97
N ARG A 4 -31.42 -8.53 -12.68
CA ARG A 4 -30.28 -9.06 -13.44
C ARG A 4 -28.92 -8.82 -12.78
N ALA A 5 -28.88 -8.15 -11.62
CA ALA A 5 -27.61 -7.91 -10.93
C ALA A 5 -27.06 -9.23 -10.34
N CYS A 6 -25.95 -9.71 -10.91
CA CYS A 6 -25.27 -10.93 -10.46
C CYS A 6 -24.24 -10.61 -9.36
N PRO A 7 -24.11 -11.42 -8.29
CA PRO A 7 -23.01 -11.30 -7.33
C PRO A 7 -21.66 -11.43 -8.05
N CYS A 8 -20.74 -10.52 -7.73
CA CYS A 8 -19.36 -10.40 -8.22
C CYS A 8 -18.73 -11.72 -8.76
N VAL A 9 -18.70 -11.85 -10.10
CA VAL A 9 -17.68 -12.59 -10.83
C VAL A 9 -17.29 -11.72 -12.03
N SER A 10 -16.26 -10.88 -11.87
CA SER A 10 -15.82 -9.99 -12.95
C SER A 10 -15.02 -10.80 -13.98
N ASN A 11 -15.62 -11.03 -15.14
CA ASN A 11 -14.91 -11.51 -16.31
C ASN A 11 -14.68 -10.33 -17.26
N ALA A 12 -13.42 -9.98 -17.53
CA ALA A 12 -13.06 -8.86 -18.41
C ALA A 12 -13.55 -9.01 -19.86
N TYR A 13 -14.02 -10.21 -20.25
CA TYR A 13 -14.54 -10.49 -21.59
C TYR A 13 -16.05 -10.26 -21.74
N ASP A 14 -16.77 -9.95 -20.66
CA ASP A 14 -18.22 -9.78 -20.68
C ASP A 14 -18.62 -8.30 -20.78
N LEU A 15 -18.31 -7.71 -21.94
CA LEU A 15 -18.40 -6.25 -22.19
C LEU A 15 -19.82 -5.71 -22.32
N PHE A 16 -20.83 -6.58 -22.45
CA PHE A 16 -22.21 -6.18 -22.74
C PHE A 16 -23.19 -6.51 -21.60
N ASN A 17 -22.73 -7.19 -20.55
CA ASN A 17 -23.54 -7.43 -19.38
C ASN A 17 -23.50 -6.25 -18.41
N VAL A 18 -24.56 -6.16 -17.60
CA VAL A 18 -24.60 -5.22 -16.49
C VAL A 18 -23.45 -5.53 -15.55
N ASN A 19 -22.65 -4.52 -15.21
CA ASN A 19 -21.52 -4.68 -14.31
C ASN A 19 -22.00 -5.38 -13.02
N PRO A 20 -21.37 -6.50 -12.64
CA PRO A 20 -21.70 -7.15 -11.39
C PRO A 20 -21.37 -6.20 -10.24
N ILE A 21 -22.20 -6.21 -9.20
CA ILE A 21 -22.01 -5.39 -8.00
C ILE A 21 -21.50 -6.28 -6.86
N GLN A 22 -20.52 -5.79 -6.12
CA GLN A 22 -20.04 -6.43 -4.90
C GLN A 22 -21.13 -6.30 -3.83
N LEU A 23 -21.66 -7.43 -3.36
CA LEU A 23 -22.72 -7.47 -2.34
C LEU A 23 -22.27 -8.09 -1.02
N SER A 24 -21.09 -8.70 -0.98
CA SER A 24 -20.57 -9.43 0.20
C SER A 24 -19.71 -8.58 1.13
N THR A 25 -19.14 -7.48 0.64
CA THR A 25 -18.37 -6.54 1.46
C THR A 25 -19.32 -5.49 2.01
N GLU A 26 -19.54 -5.49 3.32
CA GLU A 26 -20.42 -4.52 3.99
C GLU A 26 -19.70 -3.19 4.23
N GLU A 27 -18.42 -3.24 4.63
CA GLU A 27 -17.59 -2.08 4.95
C GLU A 27 -16.12 -2.33 4.61
N SER A 28 -15.40 -1.27 4.24
CA SER A 28 -13.95 -1.27 4.05
C SER A 28 -13.35 -0.01 4.68
N SER A 29 -12.28 -0.15 5.44
CA SER A 29 -11.58 0.97 6.07
C SER A 29 -10.07 0.77 6.00
N TYR A 30 -9.32 1.86 6.15
CA TYR A 30 -7.87 1.84 6.27
C TYR A 30 -7.47 1.96 7.73
N THR A 31 -6.51 1.14 8.16
CA THR A 31 -5.87 1.23 9.48
C THR A 31 -4.37 1.46 9.28
N GLU A 32 -3.81 2.44 9.99
CA GLU A 32 -2.37 2.68 9.97
C GLU A 32 -1.64 1.69 10.88
N ILE A 33 -0.63 1.02 10.33
CA ILE A 33 0.24 0.08 11.06
C ILE A 33 1.66 0.63 11.01
N PHE A 34 2.27 0.77 12.18
CA PHE A 34 3.65 1.25 12.31
C PHE A 34 4.64 0.08 12.28
N PRO A 35 5.91 0.35 11.92
CA PRO A 35 6.96 -0.67 11.98
C PRO A 35 7.12 -1.26 13.39
N VAL A 36 7.44 -2.55 13.45
CA VAL A 36 7.66 -3.27 14.73
C VAL A 36 8.88 -2.72 15.47
N ALA A 37 9.88 -2.25 14.73
CA ALA A 37 11.13 -1.72 15.27
C ALA A 37 11.52 -0.39 14.64
N SER A 38 12.43 0.33 15.31
CA SER A 38 13.07 1.52 14.77
C SER A 38 13.82 1.21 13.48
N LEU A 39 13.76 2.15 12.53
CA LEU A 39 14.38 2.01 11.22
C LEU A 39 15.91 1.91 11.33
N SER A 40 16.50 0.98 10.58
CA SER A 40 17.95 0.82 10.44
C SER A 40 18.34 0.48 9.00
N ASP A 41 19.54 0.89 8.58
CA ASP A 41 20.01 0.67 7.21
C ASP A 41 20.33 -0.80 6.87
N LYS A 42 20.32 -1.70 7.88
CA LYS A 42 20.80 -3.09 7.76
C LYS A 42 19.71 -4.14 7.96
N THR A 43 18.51 -3.73 8.37
CA THR A 43 17.42 -4.64 8.70
C THR A 43 16.21 -4.34 7.82
N PRO A 44 15.45 -5.38 7.43
CA PRO A 44 14.15 -5.16 6.83
C PRO A 44 13.25 -4.29 7.71
N ILE A 45 12.34 -3.54 7.08
CA ILE A 45 11.27 -2.85 7.78
C ILE A 45 10.13 -3.85 7.93
N GLU A 46 9.85 -4.26 9.16
CA GLU A 46 8.84 -5.27 9.46
C GLU A 46 7.56 -4.62 9.98
N PHE A 47 6.42 -5.09 9.49
CA PHE A 47 5.09 -4.71 9.93
C PHE A 47 4.36 -5.95 10.42
N TYR A 48 3.69 -5.84 11.56
CA TYR A 48 2.85 -6.90 12.09
C TYR A 48 1.39 -6.47 12.02
N VAL A 49 0.62 -7.14 11.17
CA VAL A 49 -0.82 -6.91 11.01
C VAL A 49 -1.55 -8.05 11.71
N SER A 50 -2.11 -7.77 12.89
CA SER A 50 -2.91 -8.75 13.62
C SER A 50 -4.27 -8.95 12.97
N GLY A 51 -4.70 -10.20 12.81
CA GLY A 51 -6.08 -10.50 12.44
C GLY A 51 -7.05 -10.05 13.52
N SER A 52 -8.13 -9.36 13.14
CA SER A 52 -9.17 -8.91 14.09
C SER A 52 -10.25 -9.97 14.36
N GLY A 53 -10.28 -11.07 13.59
CA GLY A 53 -11.33 -12.10 13.65
C GLY A 53 -12.64 -11.72 12.96
N GLU A 54 -12.92 -10.42 12.81
CA GLU A 54 -14.12 -9.89 12.17
C GLU A 54 -13.84 -9.26 10.80
N HIS A 55 -12.62 -8.80 10.56
CA HIS A 55 -12.21 -8.15 9.32
C HIS A 55 -11.16 -8.96 8.59
N TYR A 56 -11.24 -8.91 7.26
CA TYR A 56 -10.26 -9.50 6.37
C TYR A 56 -9.25 -8.46 5.91
N LEU A 57 -7.99 -8.86 5.76
CA LEU A 57 -6.95 -8.02 5.16
C LEU A 57 -7.10 -8.05 3.63
N ASP A 58 -7.33 -6.88 3.04
CA ASP A 58 -7.31 -6.71 1.59
C ASP A 58 -5.90 -6.34 1.12
N LEU A 59 -5.18 -7.32 0.58
CA LEU A 59 -3.81 -7.14 0.06
C LEU A 59 -3.76 -6.24 -1.18
N ALA A 60 -4.82 -6.19 -1.99
CA ALA A 60 -4.85 -5.35 -3.19
C ALA A 60 -4.94 -3.86 -2.83
N HIS A 61 -5.52 -3.56 -1.66
CA HIS A 61 -5.65 -2.21 -1.11
C HIS A 61 -4.72 -1.97 0.09
N THR A 62 -3.58 -2.65 0.14
CA THR A 62 -2.52 -2.38 1.13
C THR A 62 -1.50 -1.40 0.56
N LEU A 63 -1.24 -0.30 1.28
CA LEU A 63 -0.35 0.78 0.85
C LEU A 63 0.81 0.95 1.83
N LEU A 64 2.03 1.10 1.31
CA LEU A 64 3.19 1.50 2.11
C LEU A 64 3.30 3.03 2.14
N HIS A 65 3.13 3.61 3.33
CA HIS A 65 3.27 5.05 3.54
C HIS A 65 4.70 5.38 4.02
N LEU A 66 5.39 6.29 3.32
CA LEU A 66 6.74 6.74 3.70
C LEU A 66 6.77 8.23 4.01
N GLN A 67 7.45 8.57 5.09
CA GLN A 67 7.87 9.93 5.39
C GLN A 67 9.40 10.03 5.25
N VAL A 68 9.86 10.76 4.24
CA VAL A 68 11.29 10.87 3.90
C VAL A 68 11.79 12.30 4.01
N LYS A 69 13.07 12.46 4.37
CA LYS A 69 13.76 13.76 4.39
C LYS A 69 15.11 13.63 3.71
N ILE A 70 15.33 14.43 2.66
CA ILE A 70 16.61 14.49 1.96
C ILE A 70 17.57 15.35 2.79
N LYS A 71 18.79 14.84 2.99
CA LYS A 71 19.88 15.53 3.70
C LYS A 71 21.19 15.35 2.91
N LYS A 72 22.17 16.21 3.16
CA LYS A 72 23.53 16.03 2.63
C LYS A 72 24.18 14.81 3.30
N LYS A 73 25.24 14.27 2.69
CA LYS A 73 26.02 13.13 3.22
C LYS A 73 26.53 13.35 4.65
N ASN A 74 26.81 14.60 5.03
CA ASN A 74 27.25 14.98 6.37
C ASN A 74 26.10 15.20 7.38
N GLY A 75 24.85 14.89 7.01
CA GLY A 75 23.67 15.02 7.85
C GLY A 75 23.04 16.42 7.91
N THR A 76 23.64 17.42 7.27
CA THR A 76 23.10 18.79 7.23
C THR A 76 21.89 18.90 6.30
N ALA A 77 21.06 19.92 6.52
CA ALA A 77 19.91 20.20 5.69
C ALA A 77 20.32 20.65 4.27
N ILE A 78 19.48 20.33 3.30
CA ILE A 78 19.54 20.92 1.96
C ILE A 78 19.14 22.39 2.08
N GLY A 79 19.92 23.31 1.51
CA GLY A 79 19.64 24.75 1.53
C GLY A 79 19.90 25.38 0.17
N ASN A 80 19.68 26.70 0.03
CA ASN A 80 20.09 27.42 -1.17
C ASN A 80 21.63 27.47 -1.24
N PRO A 81 22.31 27.08 -2.34
CA PRO A 81 21.83 26.85 -3.71
C PRO A 81 21.66 25.37 -4.13
N ASP A 82 21.60 24.42 -3.19
CA ASP A 82 21.44 23.00 -3.49
C ASP A 82 20.08 22.74 -4.17
N GLN A 83 20.09 22.49 -5.48
CA GLN A 83 18.91 22.07 -6.24
C GLN A 83 18.87 20.54 -6.29
N VAL A 84 18.12 19.93 -5.38
CA VAL A 84 17.92 18.47 -5.33
C VAL A 84 16.44 18.13 -5.31
N ALA A 85 16.08 17.12 -6.09
CA ALA A 85 14.76 16.52 -6.13
C ALA A 85 14.91 15.01 -6.32
N PRO A 86 13.93 14.20 -5.87
CA PRO A 86 13.87 12.80 -6.24
C PRO A 86 13.79 12.62 -7.76
N ILE A 87 14.45 11.59 -8.27
CA ILE A 87 14.19 11.03 -9.59
C ILE A 87 12.88 10.21 -9.56
N ASN A 88 12.26 10.00 -10.73
CA ASN A 88 11.05 9.20 -10.87
C ASN A 88 11.19 7.83 -10.19
N TYR A 89 10.07 7.29 -9.72
CA TYR A 89 9.98 5.98 -9.04
C TYR A 89 10.81 5.85 -7.75
N LEU A 90 10.96 6.94 -6.97
CA LEU A 90 11.68 6.93 -5.68
C LEU A 90 11.37 5.68 -4.84
N LEU A 91 10.09 5.38 -4.62
CA LEU A 91 9.64 4.25 -3.80
C LEU A 91 10.11 2.89 -4.35
N HIS A 92 10.03 2.69 -5.67
CA HIS A 92 10.47 1.45 -6.31
C HIS A 92 11.99 1.24 -6.25
N THR A 93 12.76 2.32 -6.12
CA THR A 93 14.23 2.24 -6.03
C THR A 93 14.75 2.13 -4.60
N LEU A 94 13.91 2.35 -3.59
CA LEU A 94 14.32 2.31 -2.18
C LEU A 94 14.44 0.89 -1.62
N PHE A 95 13.67 -0.07 -2.15
CA PHE A 95 13.58 -1.42 -1.62
C PHE A 95 13.99 -2.44 -2.68
N SER A 96 14.81 -3.41 -2.30
CA SER A 96 15.22 -4.51 -3.19
C SER A 96 14.24 -5.69 -3.18
N GLU A 97 13.46 -5.82 -2.11
CA GLU A 97 12.56 -6.95 -1.89
C GLU A 97 11.36 -6.52 -1.04
N CYS A 98 10.20 -7.12 -1.32
CA CYS A 98 9.01 -7.06 -0.49
C CYS A 98 8.43 -8.48 -0.41
N SER A 99 8.29 -9.01 0.80
CA SER A 99 7.76 -10.35 1.04
C SER A 99 6.59 -10.27 2.01
N VAL A 100 5.59 -11.12 1.79
CA VAL A 100 4.40 -11.24 2.63
C VAL A 100 4.29 -12.69 3.06
N THR A 101 4.15 -12.91 4.36
CA THR A 101 3.97 -14.24 4.97
C THR A 101 2.70 -14.23 5.80
N LEU A 102 1.92 -15.30 5.71
CA LEU A 102 0.67 -15.53 6.44
C LEU A 102 0.86 -16.59 7.53
#